data_AF-A0A3M4SHD2-F1
#
_entry.id   AF-A0A3M4SHD2-F1
#
_cell.length_a   1.000
_cell.length_b   1.000
_cell.length_c   1.000
_cell.angle_alpha   90.00
_cell.angle_beta   90.00
_cell.angle_gamma   90.00
#
_symmetry.space_group_name_H-M   'P 1'
#
loop_
_entity.id
_entity.type
_entity.pdbx_description
1 polymer ?
#
loop_
_entity_poly.entity_id
_entity_poly.type
_entity_poly.pdbx_seq_one_letter_code
_entity_poly.pdbx_strand_id
1 'polypeptide(L)'
;FFSVSLSQRVMAIIESMVARVEVASIDEAFLDLTGMPGNMTELGRSIRSKVHRCTGIPVGVGIAPTKTLAKLANHTAKRLQAHTGGVVDICDPVKRDWVLRNTSVGEVWGIGRKMKAHLEGMRILSAKDLAMADPWMLRKTFRETLKKTS
;
A
#
# COMPACT_ATOMS: atom_id res chain seq x y z
N PHE A 1 1.25 -7.72 -19.42
CA PHE A 1 2.46 -7.37 -20.17
C PHE A 1 2.92 -5.98 -19.73
N PHE A 2 3.88 -5.93 -18.82
CA PHE A 2 4.55 -4.71 -18.40
C PHE A 2 6.04 -4.96 -18.65
N SER A 3 6.62 -4.33 -19.68
CA SER A 3 8.01 -4.55 -20.06
C SER A 3 8.95 -3.75 -19.15
N VAL A 4 10.20 -4.20 -19.05
CA VAL A 4 11.27 -3.47 -18.32
C VAL A 4 11.42 -2.05 -18.87
N SER A 5 11.34 -1.86 -20.19
CA SER A 5 11.42 -0.54 -20.81
C SER A 5 10.26 0.38 -20.41
N LEU A 6 9.05 -0.19 -20.26
CA LEU A 6 7.87 0.56 -19.88
C LEU A 6 7.89 0.95 -18.40
N SER A 7 8.40 0.04 -17.55
CA SER A 7 8.71 0.31 -16.14
C SER A 7 9.63 1.51 -15.97
N GLN A 8 10.77 1.49 -16.66
CA GLN A 8 11.76 2.57 -16.59
C GLN A 8 11.15 3.92 -16.95
N ARG A 9 10.28 3.96 -17.97
CA ARG A 9 9.58 5.19 -18.37
C ARG A 9 8.60 5.67 -17.29
N VAL A 10 7.86 4.78 -16.65
CA VAL A 10 6.98 5.14 -15.52
C VAL A 10 7.80 5.70 -14.36
N MET A 11 8.88 5.02 -13.96
CA MET A 11 9.72 5.45 -12.85
C MET A 11 10.37 6.81 -13.12
N ALA A 12 10.90 7.03 -14.32
CA ALA A 12 11.47 8.32 -14.71
C ALA A 12 10.45 9.47 -14.65
N ILE A 13 9.18 9.23 -15.00
CA ILE A 13 8.12 10.23 -14.86
C ILE A 13 7.89 10.56 -13.38
N ILE A 14 7.83 9.55 -12.52
CA ILE A 14 7.62 9.73 -11.08
C ILE A 14 8.79 10.49 -10.45
N GLU A 15 10.02 10.08 -10.75
CA GLU A 15 11.26 10.74 -10.28
C GLU A 15 11.32 12.22 -10.71
N SER A 16 10.74 12.59 -11.85
CA SER A 16 10.66 14.00 -12.26
C SER A 16 9.71 14.88 -11.43
N MET A 17 8.88 14.27 -10.56
CA MET A 17 7.81 14.96 -9.83
C MET A 17 8.04 15.04 -8.32
N VAL A 18 8.95 14.23 -7.78
CA VAL A 18 9.22 14.16 -6.34
C VAL A 18 10.71 14.06 -6.08
N ALA A 19 11.16 14.52 -4.93
CA ALA A 19 12.59 14.57 -4.62
C ALA A 19 13.22 13.20 -4.37
N ARG A 20 12.45 12.25 -3.82
CA ARG A 20 12.96 10.94 -3.39
C ARG A 20 11.99 9.81 -3.77
N VAL A 21 12.50 8.87 -4.55
CA VAL A 21 11.80 7.66 -4.98
C VAL A 21 12.64 6.44 -4.61
N GLU A 22 11.97 5.42 -4.08
CA GLU A 22 12.54 4.10 -3.84
C GLU A 22 11.76 3.09 -4.69
N VAL A 23 12.41 2.53 -5.71
CA VAL A 23 11.81 1.50 -6.56
C VAL A 23 11.78 0.17 -5.79
N ALA A 24 10.57 -0.35 -5.54
CA ALA A 24 10.36 -1.57 -4.77
C ALA A 24 10.25 -2.82 -5.67
N SER A 25 9.74 -2.65 -6.89
CA SER A 25 9.66 -3.67 -7.93
C SER A 25 9.56 -3.01 -9.31
N ILE A 26 9.45 -3.81 -10.37
CA ILE A 26 9.23 -3.31 -11.73
C ILE A 26 7.98 -2.41 -11.84
N ASP A 27 6.93 -2.67 -11.07
CA ASP A 27 5.63 -2.01 -11.14
C ASP A 27 5.27 -1.20 -9.88
N GLU A 28 6.21 -1.05 -8.95
CA GLU A 28 5.98 -0.42 -7.66
C GLU A 28 7.14 0.45 -7.19
N ALA A 29 6.81 1.62 -6.66
CA ALA A 29 7.74 2.54 -6.01
C ALA A 29 7.12 3.18 -4.77
N PHE A 30 7.95 3.50 -3.79
CA PHE A 30 7.62 4.34 -2.64
C PHE A 30 8.20 5.73 -2.85
N LEU A 31 7.41 6.75 -2.53
CA LEU A 31 7.79 8.15 -2.65
C LEU A 31 7.92 8.71 -1.24
N ASP A 32 9.06 9.34 -0.92
CA ASP A 32 9.19 10.10 0.32
C ASP A 32 8.76 11.55 0.07
N LEU A 33 7.62 11.89 0.66
CA LEU A 33 6.97 13.20 0.52
C LEU A 33 7.26 14.13 1.72
N THR A 34 8.17 13.73 2.62
CA THR A 34 8.49 14.50 3.83
C THR A 34 8.98 15.90 3.47
N GLY A 35 8.30 16.92 3.99
CA GLY A 35 8.64 18.33 3.74
C GLY A 35 8.19 18.86 2.38
N MET A 36 7.48 18.08 1.56
CA MET A 36 6.87 18.62 0.34
C MET A 36 5.69 19.54 0.68
N PRO A 37 5.59 20.73 0.07
CA PRO A 37 4.45 21.62 0.26
C PRO A 37 3.21 21.15 -0.52
N GLY A 38 2.05 21.69 -0.15
CA GLY A 38 0.80 21.50 -0.89
C GLY A 38 -0.02 20.26 -0.48
N ASN A 39 -1.01 19.92 -1.30
CA ASN A 39 -1.93 18.82 -1.04
C ASN A 39 -1.43 17.51 -1.67
N MET A 40 -1.07 16.54 -0.83
CA MET A 40 -0.53 15.26 -1.28
C MET A 40 -1.52 14.46 -2.14
N THR A 41 -2.83 14.59 -1.90
CA THR A 41 -3.85 13.95 -2.74
C THR A 41 -3.85 14.53 -4.16
N GLU A 42 -3.65 15.83 -4.33
CA GLU A 42 -3.54 16.48 -5.65
C GLU A 42 -2.25 16.10 -6.36
N LEU A 43 -1.14 15.98 -5.62
CA LEU A 43 0.12 15.44 -6.15
C LEU A 43 -0.08 14.01 -6.66
N GLY A 44 -0.74 13.14 -5.88
CA GLY A 44 -1.06 11.78 -6.30
C GLY A 44 -1.91 11.71 -7.57
N ARG A 45 -2.92 12.59 -7.70
CA ARG A 45 -3.73 12.70 -8.94
C ARG A 45 -2.89 13.18 -10.12
N SER A 46 -2.00 14.14 -9.89
CA SER A 46 -1.10 14.68 -10.91
C SER A 46 -0.12 13.61 -11.41
N ILE A 47 0.48 12.84 -10.51
CA ILE A 47 1.36 11.70 -10.86
C ILE A 47 0.59 10.71 -11.72
N ARG A 48 -0.59 10.27 -11.26
CA ARG A 48 -1.43 9.31 -11.99
C ARG A 48 -1.78 9.81 -13.40
N SER A 49 -2.21 11.07 -13.51
CA SER A 49 -2.55 11.70 -14.78
C SER A 49 -1.35 11.78 -15.74
N LYS A 50 -0.19 12.24 -15.24
CA LYS A 50 1.02 12.39 -16.05
C LYS A 50 1.53 11.04 -16.54
N VAL A 51 1.57 10.02 -15.66
CA VAL A 51 1.95 8.66 -16.03
C VAL A 51 1.01 8.13 -17.12
N HIS A 52 -0.30 8.19 -16.90
CA HIS A 52 -1.27 7.70 -17.87
C HIS A 52 -1.18 8.43 -19.22
N ARG A 53 -1.05 9.76 -19.22
CA ARG A 53 -0.90 10.55 -20.45
C ARG A 53 0.36 10.19 -21.23
N CYS A 54 1.47 9.91 -20.54
CA CYS A 54 2.76 9.67 -21.17
C CYS A 54 2.99 8.20 -21.56
N THR A 55 2.35 7.24 -20.89
CA THR A 55 2.64 5.80 -21.10
C THR A 55 1.39 4.97 -21.42
N GLY A 56 0.18 5.52 -21.25
CA GLY A 56 -1.07 4.77 -21.37
C GLY A 56 -1.36 3.85 -20.19
N ILE A 57 -0.51 3.82 -19.16
CA ILE A 57 -0.65 2.87 -18.06
C ILE A 57 -1.43 3.48 -16.91
N PRO A 58 -2.50 2.83 -16.43
CA PRO A 58 -3.16 3.23 -15.20
C PRO A 58 -2.30 2.87 -13.99
N VAL A 59 -2.14 3.83 -13.08
CA VAL A 59 -1.49 3.60 -11.78
C VAL A 59 -2.46 3.96 -10.65
N GLY A 60 -2.28 3.30 -9.51
CA GLY A 60 -2.96 3.66 -8.25
C GLY A 60 -1.96 4.34 -7.31
N VAL A 61 -2.46 5.27 -6.49
CA VAL A 61 -1.63 6.00 -5.52
C VAL A 61 -2.24 5.88 -4.13
N GLY A 62 -1.44 5.44 -3.16
CA GLY A 62 -1.78 5.40 -1.74
C GLY A 62 -0.85 6.29 -0.94
N ILE A 63 -1.40 7.14 -0.09
CA ILE A 63 -0.66 8.11 0.73
C ILE A 63 -0.94 7.82 2.21
N ALA A 64 0.12 7.63 2.99
CA ALA A 64 0.03 7.38 4.42
C ALA A 64 1.38 7.63 5.13
N PRO A 65 1.41 7.71 6.47
CA PRO A 65 2.65 7.95 7.22
C PRO A 65 3.68 6.81 7.20
N THR A 66 3.30 5.60 6.79
CA THR A 66 4.20 4.44 6.72
C THR A 66 4.00 3.67 5.42
N LYS A 67 5.04 2.96 4.95
CA LYS A 67 5.00 2.15 3.72
C LYS A 67 3.88 1.10 3.74
N THR A 68 3.69 0.40 4.86
CA THR A 68 2.62 -0.59 5.01
C THR A 68 1.24 0.03 4.87
N LEU A 69 1.00 1.18 5.53
CA LEU A 69 -0.27 1.90 5.39
C LEU A 69 -0.43 2.47 3.97
N ALA A 70 0.63 2.95 3.33
CA ALA A 70 0.58 3.48 1.97
C ALA A 70 0.19 2.37 0.96
N LYS A 71 0.71 1.16 1.13
CA LYS A 71 0.28 -0.01 0.36
C LYS A 71 -1.19 -0.34 0.56
N LEU A 72 -1.66 -0.30 1.80
CA LEU A 72 -3.05 -0.58 2.14
C LEU A 72 -4.00 0.50 1.58
N ALA A 73 -3.57 1.76 1.60
CA ALA A 73 -4.26 2.86 0.92
C ALA A 73 -4.32 2.63 -0.59
N ASN A 74 -3.21 2.22 -1.22
CA ASN A 74 -3.16 1.94 -2.66
C ASN A 74 -4.06 0.75 -3.04
N HIS A 75 -4.08 -0.31 -2.22
CA HIS A 75 -5.03 -1.41 -2.38
C HIS A 75 -6.47 -0.89 -2.39
N THR A 76 -6.83 -0.02 -1.43
CA THR A 76 -8.15 0.60 -1.37
C THR A 76 -8.44 1.47 -2.58
N ALA A 77 -7.44 2.23 -3.05
CA ALA A 77 -7.54 3.09 -4.22
C ALA A 77 -7.89 2.29 -5.49
N LYS A 78 -7.26 1.13 -5.67
CA LYS A 78 -7.53 0.21 -6.78
C LYS A 78 -8.89 -0.47 -6.63
N ARG A 79 -9.20 -1.00 -5.44
CA ARG A 79 -10.46 -1.72 -5.15
C ARG A 79 -11.69 -0.85 -5.35
N LEU A 80 -11.62 0.42 -4.94
CA LEU A 80 -12.73 1.37 -4.98
C LEU A 80 -12.49 2.47 -6.03
N GLN A 81 -11.78 2.15 -7.12
CA GLN A 81 -11.34 3.14 -8.10
C GLN A 81 -12.46 4.04 -8.63
N ALA A 82 -13.69 3.51 -8.81
CA ALA A 82 -14.84 4.30 -9.24
C ALA A 82 -15.22 5.43 -8.26
N HIS A 83 -14.96 5.25 -6.97
CA HIS A 83 -15.26 6.23 -5.92
C HIS A 83 -14.04 7.10 -5.57
N THR A 84 -12.83 6.55 -5.67
CA THR A 84 -11.59 7.20 -5.23
C THR A 84 -10.85 7.92 -6.36
N GLY A 85 -11.17 7.60 -7.62
CA GLY A 85 -10.40 8.06 -8.78
C GLY A 85 -8.99 7.44 -8.84
N GLY A 86 -8.73 6.36 -8.10
CA GLY A 86 -7.42 5.70 -8.05
C GLY A 86 -6.40 6.37 -7.13
N VAL A 87 -6.82 7.29 -6.25
CA VAL A 87 -5.96 7.93 -5.24
C VAL A 87 -6.64 7.90 -3.88
N VAL A 88 -5.93 7.41 -2.86
CA VAL A 88 -6.43 7.37 -1.48
C VAL A 88 -5.37 7.90 -0.52
N ASP A 89 -5.77 8.87 0.31
CA ASP A 89 -4.95 9.45 1.38
C ASP A 89 -5.56 9.13 2.74
N ILE A 90 -4.79 8.43 3.57
CA ILE A 90 -5.15 8.02 4.94
C ILE A 90 -4.20 8.59 6.00
N CYS A 91 -3.57 9.72 5.71
CA CYS A 91 -2.87 10.50 6.74
C CYS A 91 -3.85 10.95 7.84
N ASP A 92 -5.09 11.28 7.46
CA ASP A 92 -6.19 11.50 8.40
C ASP A 92 -6.56 10.22 9.18
N PRO A 93 -6.57 10.24 10.53
CA PRO A 93 -6.88 9.07 11.34
C PRO A 93 -8.27 8.48 11.12
N VAL A 94 -9.28 9.30 10.81
CA VAL A 94 -10.66 8.83 10.59
C VAL A 94 -10.74 8.03 9.29
N LYS A 95 -10.16 8.55 8.20
CA LYS A 95 -10.02 7.82 6.94
C LYS A 95 -9.21 6.54 7.12
N ARG A 96 -8.12 6.62 7.89
CA ARG A 96 -7.26 5.45 8.19
C ARG A 96 -8.03 4.35 8.91
N ASP A 97 -8.77 4.69 9.95
CA ASP A 97 -9.57 3.72 10.70
C ASP A 97 -10.64 3.07 9.81
N TRP A 98 -11.31 3.84 8.95
CA TRP A 98 -12.26 3.28 7.97
C TRP A 98 -11.58 2.27 7.04
N VAL A 99 -10.42 2.62 6.49
CA VAL A 99 -9.66 1.74 5.60
C VAL A 99 -9.18 0.46 6.31
N LEU A 100 -8.73 0.56 7.56
CA LEU A 100 -8.29 -0.59 8.36
C LEU A 100 -9.45 -1.56 8.66
N ARG A 101 -10.64 -1.04 8.99
CA ARG A 101 -11.84 -1.87 9.25
C ARG A 101 -12.31 -2.61 8.01
N ASN A 102 -12.18 -1.98 6.84
CA ASN A 102 -12.76 -2.47 5.59
C ASN A 102 -11.75 -3.23 4.70
N THR A 103 -10.59 -3.59 5.27
CA THR A 103 -9.54 -4.34 4.57
C THR A 103 -9.31 -5.66 5.28
N SER A 104 -9.41 -6.78 4.54
CA SER A 104 -9.09 -8.10 5.09
C SER A 104 -7.63 -8.15 5.54
N VAL A 105 -7.37 -8.90 6.63
CA VAL A 105 -6.01 -9.12 7.14
C VAL A 105 -5.06 -9.69 6.08
N GLY A 106 -5.59 -10.47 5.13
CA GLY A 106 -4.81 -11.04 4.03
C GLY A 106 -4.28 -10.02 3.02
N GLU A 107 -4.83 -8.82 2.99
CA GLU A 107 -4.40 -7.74 2.09
C GLU A 107 -3.32 -6.84 2.72
N VAL A 108 -3.00 -7.06 3.99
CA VAL A 108 -1.90 -6.34 4.66
C VAL A 108 -0.57 -6.83 4.09
N TRP A 109 0.29 -5.89 3.70
CA TRP A 109 1.59 -6.22 3.12
C TRP A 109 2.42 -7.09 4.07
N GLY A 110 2.93 -8.21 3.54
CA GLY A 110 3.69 -9.21 4.30
C GLY A 110 2.85 -10.38 4.83
N ILE A 111 1.51 -10.32 4.75
CA ILE A 111 0.63 -11.42 5.14
C ILE A 111 0.42 -12.39 3.98
N GLY A 112 1.16 -13.50 3.99
CA GLY A 112 0.97 -14.61 3.05
C GLY A 112 -0.19 -15.54 3.44
N ARG A 113 -0.60 -16.44 2.51
CA ARG A 113 -1.73 -17.37 2.68
C ARG A 113 -1.71 -18.16 4.00
N LYS A 114 -0.56 -18.72 4.40
CA LYS A 114 -0.41 -19.49 5.64
C LYS A 114 -0.65 -18.60 6.88
N MET A 115 -0.09 -17.40 6.87
CA MET A 115 -0.24 -16.44 7.97
C MET A 115 -1.69 -15.93 8.05
N LYS A 116 -2.31 -15.63 6.91
CA LYS A 116 -3.74 -15.29 6.83
C LYS A 116 -4.61 -16.35 7.50
N ALA A 117 -4.46 -17.62 7.12
CA ALA A 117 -5.26 -18.71 7.70
C ALA A 117 -5.08 -18.83 9.22
N HIS A 118 -3.85 -18.60 9.71
CA HIS A 118 -3.58 -18.60 11.14
C HIS A 118 -4.26 -17.43 11.87
N LEU A 119 -4.15 -16.22 11.32
CA LEU A 119 -4.78 -15.01 11.87
C LEU A 119 -6.32 -15.16 11.88
N GLU A 120 -6.89 -15.70 10.81
CA GLU A 120 -8.33 -15.97 10.73
C GLU A 120 -8.77 -16.99 11.79
N GLY A 121 -7.97 -18.04 12.04
CA GLY A 121 -8.19 -18.98 13.13
C GLY A 121 -8.17 -18.32 14.52
N MET A 122 -7.47 -17.20 14.68
CA MET A 122 -7.45 -16.36 15.90
C MET A 122 -8.55 -15.29 15.92
N ARG A 123 -9.50 -15.30 14.96
CA ARG A 123 -10.52 -14.27 14.75
C ARG A 123 -9.96 -12.87 14.45
N ILE A 124 -8.72 -12.79 13.94
CA ILE A 124 -8.13 -11.57 13.41
C ILE A 124 -8.44 -11.53 11.91
N LEU A 125 -9.51 -10.83 11.53
CA LEU A 125 -10.07 -10.90 10.18
C LEU A 125 -9.75 -9.67 9.32
N SER A 126 -9.55 -8.51 9.97
CA SER A 126 -9.28 -7.24 9.33
C SER A 126 -7.89 -6.70 9.65
N ALA A 127 -7.44 -5.73 8.85
CA ALA A 127 -6.24 -4.97 9.14
C ALA A 127 -6.35 -4.20 10.47
N LYS A 128 -7.56 -3.79 10.86
CA LYS A 128 -7.82 -3.20 12.18
C LYS A 128 -7.60 -4.20 13.30
N ASP A 129 -8.13 -5.41 13.18
CA ASP A 129 -7.94 -6.46 14.20
C ASP A 129 -6.45 -6.75 14.40
N LEU A 130 -5.70 -6.82 13.30
CA LEU A 130 -4.26 -7.04 13.35
C LEU A 130 -3.53 -5.87 14.03
N ALA A 131 -3.94 -4.62 13.76
CA ALA A 131 -3.35 -3.44 14.38
C ALA A 131 -3.65 -3.33 15.88
N MET A 132 -4.75 -3.95 16.36
CA MET A 132 -5.14 -3.97 17.77
C MET A 132 -4.65 -5.23 18.51
N ALA A 133 -4.19 -6.25 17.80
CA ALA A 133 -3.72 -7.49 18.40
C ALA A 133 -2.43 -7.29 19.20
N ASP A 134 -2.26 -8.07 20.27
CA ASP A 134 -1.07 -8.02 21.12
C ASP A 134 0.19 -8.43 20.32
N PRO A 135 1.19 -7.52 20.17
CA PRO A 135 2.42 -7.82 19.46
C PRO A 135 3.20 -9.00 20.04
N TRP A 136 3.13 -9.23 21.36
CA TRP A 136 3.83 -10.33 22.00
C TRP A 136 3.20 -11.68 21.64
N MET A 137 1.86 -11.75 21.68
CA MET A 137 1.09 -12.91 21.22
C MET A 137 1.44 -13.25 19.76
N LEU A 138 1.39 -12.26 18.85
CA LEU A 138 1.70 -12.48 17.43
C LEU A 138 3.13 -13.02 17.25
N ARG A 139 4.12 -12.43 17.93
CA ARG A 139 5.52 -12.88 17.85
C ARG A 139 5.69 -14.32 18.32
N LYS A 140 5.07 -14.71 19.43
CA LYS A 140 5.15 -16.08 19.97
C LYS A 140 4.57 -17.08 18.95
N THR A 141 3.37 -16.81 18.47
CA THR A 141 2.63 -17.67 17.55
C THR A 141 3.33 -17.88 16.19
N PHE A 142 3.86 -16.81 15.59
CA PHE A 142 4.53 -16.92 14.28
C PHE A 142 5.96 -17.45 14.37
N ARG A 143 6.63 -17.30 15.52
CA ARG A 143 7.95 -17.92 15.75
C ARG A 143 7.87 -19.44 15.86
N GLU A 144 6.81 -19.99 16.46
CA GLU A 144 6.60 -21.45 16.54
C GLU A 144 6.20 -22.06 15.19
N THR A 145 5.47 -21.31 14.37
CA THR A 145 5.08 -21.75 13.02
C THR A 145 6.28 -21.92 12.08
N LEU A 146 7.38 -21.18 12.31
CA LEU A 146 8.65 -21.33 11.58
C LEU A 146 9.45 -22.56 12.05
N LYS A 147 9.38 -22.91 13.35
CA LYS A 147 10.12 -24.06 13.90
C LYS A 147 9.58 -25.42 13.45
N LYS A 148 8.30 -25.53 13.09
CA LYS A 148 7.67 -26.78 12.62
C LYS A 148 7.86 -27.06 11.13
N THR A 149 8.65 -26.26 10.41
CA THR A 149 8.88 -26.39 8.96
C THR A 149 10.38 -26.51 8.63
N SER A 150 11.17 -27.05 9.56
CA SER A 150 12.59 -27.38 9.41
C SER A 150 12.84 -28.82 9.80
#